data_AF-A0A7J9HG80-F1
#
_entry.id   AF-A0A7J9HG80-F1
#
_cell.length_a   1.000
_cell.length_b   1.000
_cell.length_c   1.000
_cell.angle_alpha   90.00
_cell.angle_beta   90.00
_cell.angle_gamma   90.00
#
_symmetry.space_group_name_H-M   'P 1'
#
loop_
_entity.id
_entity.type
_entity.pdbx_description
1 polymer ?
#
loop_
_entity_poly.entity_id
_entity_poly.type
_entity_poly.pdbx_seq_one_letter_code
_entity_poly.pdbx_strand_id
1 'polypeptide(L)'
;MPQFLCFIWNIQEKDVPVLIFSAGLADIIEEVLRQKVHRYFKNIKIVSNQMVFDDSGRLVSFKGKLIHSLNKNEHALDMATPLHDQTGGIDGAVADNASVKQRTNVLLLGDHTGDLGMSDGLNYENRISVGFLNDNIEKNLENYRKAFDIVYLNDRPMWGVVDLAAELCSKFDG
;
A
#
# COMPACT_ATOMS: atom_id res chain seq x y z
N MET A 1 18.17 -3.29 -12.08
CA MET A 1 16.77 -2.85 -11.91
C MET A 1 16.63 -2.24 -10.52
N PRO A 2 16.01 -1.06 -10.34
CA PRO A 2 15.70 -0.52 -9.02
C PRO A 2 14.97 -1.54 -8.15
N GLN A 3 15.36 -1.66 -6.88
CA GLN A 3 14.83 -2.64 -5.91
C GLN A 3 13.29 -2.66 -5.81
N PHE A 4 12.65 -1.48 -5.83
CA PHE A 4 11.20 -1.36 -5.81
C PHE A 4 10.54 -1.93 -7.08
N LEU A 5 11.14 -1.70 -8.26
CA LEU A 5 10.64 -2.27 -9.50
C LEU A 5 10.77 -3.80 -9.50
N CYS A 6 11.85 -4.33 -8.94
CA CYS A 6 12.04 -5.78 -8.79
C CYS A 6 10.98 -6.39 -7.85
N PHE A 7 10.73 -5.75 -6.71
CA PHE A 7 9.67 -6.15 -5.78
C PHE A 7 8.30 -6.22 -6.46
N ILE A 8 7.91 -5.13 -7.10
CA ILE A 8 6.60 -5.02 -7.75
C ILE A 8 6.48 -6.04 -8.91
N TRP A 9 7.55 -6.25 -9.68
CA TRP A 9 7.60 -7.25 -10.74
C TRP A 9 7.35 -8.66 -10.21
N ASN A 10 8.12 -9.08 -9.19
CA ASN A 10 8.03 -10.44 -8.64
C ASN A 10 6.63 -10.75 -8.09
N ILE A 11 6.03 -9.78 -7.41
CA ILE A 11 4.70 -9.93 -6.82
C ILE A 11 3.61 -9.94 -7.89
N GLN A 12 3.77 -9.17 -8.97
CA GLN A 12 2.85 -9.21 -10.10
C GLN A 12 2.90 -10.55 -10.84
N GLU A 13 4.07 -11.12 -11.09
CA GLU A 13 4.18 -12.43 -11.78
C GLU A 13 3.50 -13.56 -11.01
N LYS A 14 3.33 -13.39 -9.69
CA LYS A 14 2.66 -14.35 -8.79
C LYS A 14 1.20 -13.99 -8.50
N ASP A 15 0.65 -12.98 -9.19
CA ASP A 15 -0.71 -12.45 -9.00
C ASP A 15 -1.06 -12.18 -7.53
N VAL A 16 -0.08 -11.69 -6.77
CA VAL A 16 -0.25 -11.31 -5.37
C VAL A 16 -0.84 -9.89 -5.34
N PRO A 17 -2.00 -9.68 -4.68
CA PRO A 17 -2.58 -8.35 -4.55
C PRO A 17 -1.69 -7.42 -3.73
N VAL A 18 -1.52 -6.20 -4.18
CA VAL A 18 -0.79 -5.13 -3.50
C VAL A 18 -1.75 -3.99 -3.19
N LEU A 19 -1.78 -3.59 -1.92
CA LEU A 19 -2.50 -2.41 -1.47
C LEU A 19 -1.49 -1.34 -1.06
N ILE A 20 -1.40 -0.26 -1.82
CA ILE A 20 -0.65 0.94 -1.44
C ILE A 20 -1.59 1.84 -0.67
N PHE A 21 -1.40 1.92 0.64
CA PHE A 21 -2.20 2.78 1.49
C PHE A 21 -1.36 3.96 2.01
N SER A 22 -1.69 5.16 1.53
CA SER A 22 -0.89 6.36 1.74
C SER A 22 -1.73 7.52 2.27
N ALA A 23 -1.13 8.30 3.16
CA ALA A 23 -1.67 9.61 3.57
C ALA A 23 -1.26 10.75 2.61
N GLY A 24 -0.56 10.43 1.52
CA GLY A 24 -0.14 11.37 0.50
C GLY A 24 -1.23 11.68 -0.53
N LEU A 25 -0.81 11.88 -1.78
CA LEU A 25 -1.67 12.22 -2.90
C LEU A 25 -1.77 11.06 -3.88
N ALA A 26 -2.98 10.57 -4.15
CA ALA A 26 -3.20 9.41 -5.03
C ALA A 26 -2.65 9.65 -6.43
N ASP A 27 -2.99 10.79 -7.04
CA ASP A 27 -2.65 11.12 -8.43
C ASP A 27 -1.13 11.22 -8.64
N ILE A 28 -0.39 11.68 -7.62
CA ILE A 28 1.08 11.75 -7.67
C ILE A 28 1.69 10.34 -7.57
N ILE A 29 1.14 9.48 -6.70
CA ILE A 29 1.61 8.09 -6.58
C ILE A 29 1.36 7.34 -7.89
N GLU A 30 0.15 7.46 -8.45
CA GLU A 30 -0.21 6.89 -9.74
C GLU A 30 0.74 7.35 -10.85
N GLU A 31 1.01 8.65 -10.92
CA GLU A 31 1.89 9.22 -11.93
C GLU A 31 3.34 8.75 -11.78
N VAL A 32 3.86 8.67 -10.54
CA VAL A 32 5.20 8.13 -10.27
C VAL A 32 5.28 6.66 -10.68
N LEU A 33 4.28 5.84 -10.33
CA LEU A 33 4.26 4.43 -10.72
C LEU A 33 4.18 4.27 -12.25
N ARG A 34 3.33 5.06 -12.91
CA ARG A 34 3.17 5.08 -14.36
C ARG A 34 4.49 5.42 -15.05
N GLN A 35 5.18 6.47 -14.60
CA GLN A 35 6.46 6.90 -15.17
C GLN A 35 7.62 5.98 -14.84
N LYS A 36 7.69 5.41 -13.63
CA LYS A 36 8.85 4.60 -13.21
C LYS A 36 8.75 3.17 -13.69
N VAL A 37 7.55 2.60 -13.74
CA VAL A 37 7.39 1.19 -14.09
C VAL A 37 6.98 0.99 -15.55
N HIS A 38 6.50 2.04 -16.23
CA HIS A 38 6.13 1.99 -17.65
C HIS A 38 5.12 0.88 -18.00
N ARG A 39 4.34 0.41 -17.03
CA ARG A 39 3.36 -0.68 -17.16
C ARG A 39 2.15 -0.44 -16.26
N TYR A 40 1.00 -0.92 -16.70
CA TYR A 40 -0.23 -0.93 -15.91
C TYR A 40 -0.28 -2.18 -15.03
N PHE A 41 -0.60 -2.01 -13.76
CA PHE A 41 -0.67 -3.10 -12.78
C PHE A 41 -2.11 -3.41 -12.42
N LYS A 42 -2.55 -4.61 -12.78
CA LYS A 42 -3.90 -5.08 -12.44
C LYS A 42 -4.02 -5.48 -10.96
N ASN A 43 -2.90 -5.86 -10.33
CA ASN A 43 -2.84 -6.35 -8.96
C ASN A 43 -2.52 -5.26 -7.92
N ILE A 44 -2.27 -4.01 -8.33
CA ILE A 44 -2.01 -2.90 -7.41
C ILE A 44 -3.29 -2.06 -7.25
N LYS A 45 -3.66 -1.83 -5.99
CA LYS A 45 -4.69 -0.88 -5.60
C LYS A 45 -4.07 0.25 -4.78
N ILE A 46 -4.53 1.47 -5.02
CA ILE A 46 -4.04 2.66 -4.32
C ILE A 46 -5.19 3.25 -3.52
N VAL A 47 -4.96 3.48 -2.23
CA VAL A 47 -5.86 4.17 -1.31
C VAL A 47 -5.10 5.37 -0.78
N SER A 48 -5.51 6.56 -1.16
CA SER A 48 -4.81 7.81 -0.85
C SER A 48 -5.73 9.01 -1.12
N ASN A 49 -5.30 10.22 -0.77
CA ASN A 49 -6.10 11.42 -1.00
C ASN A 49 -6.11 11.77 -2.49
N GLN A 50 -7.25 11.56 -3.17
CA GLN A 50 -7.39 11.86 -4.60
C GLN A 50 -7.80 13.32 -4.81
N MET A 51 -7.07 14.02 -5.67
CA MET A 51 -7.33 15.40 -6.05
C MET A 51 -8.57 15.52 -6.94
N VAL A 52 -9.32 16.61 -6.76
CA VAL A 52 -10.43 17.02 -7.63
C VAL A 52 -10.04 18.32 -8.30
N PHE A 53 -10.07 18.32 -9.63
CA PHE A 53 -9.78 19.48 -10.45
C PHE A 53 -11.06 20.04 -11.07
N ASP A 54 -11.15 21.36 -11.19
CA ASP A 54 -12.21 22.02 -11.96
C ASP A 54 -11.94 21.94 -13.48
N ASP A 55 -12.88 22.41 -14.29
CA ASP A 55 -12.78 22.40 -15.76
C ASP A 55 -11.57 23.21 -16.29
N SER A 56 -11.00 24.10 -15.48
CA SER A 56 -9.80 24.86 -15.82
C SER A 56 -8.51 24.19 -15.36
N GLY A 57 -8.58 22.98 -14.80
CA GLY A 57 -7.44 22.21 -14.32
C GLY A 57 -6.90 22.69 -12.97
N ARG A 58 -7.67 23.47 -12.19
CA ARG A 58 -7.25 23.94 -10.86
C ARG A 58 -7.69 22.96 -9.79
N LEU A 59 -6.80 22.66 -8.84
CA LEU A 59 -7.14 21.84 -7.67
C LEU A 59 -8.16 22.59 -6.80
N VAL A 60 -9.33 21.99 -6.58
CA VAL A 60 -10.42 22.60 -5.81
C VAL A 60 -10.77 21.84 -4.53
N SER A 61 -10.55 20.52 -4.48
CA SER A 61 -10.83 19.70 -3.29
C SER A 61 -10.16 18.33 -3.37
N PHE A 62 -10.41 17.48 -2.36
CA PHE A 62 -10.04 16.07 -2.34
C PHE A 62 -11.29 15.20 -2.22
N LYS A 63 -11.28 14.03 -2.86
CA LYS A 63 -12.40 13.08 -2.77
C LYS A 63 -12.39 12.33 -1.44
N GLY A 64 -13.58 12.03 -0.92
CA GLY A 64 -13.76 11.19 0.26
C GLY A 64 -13.32 11.85 1.57
N LYS A 65 -13.08 11.04 2.61
CA LYS A 65 -12.52 11.52 3.88
C LYS A 65 -11.00 11.65 3.79
N LEU A 66 -10.44 12.64 4.47
CA LEU A 66 -9.00 12.84 4.57
C LEU A 66 -8.32 11.61 5.17
N ILE A 67 -7.27 11.11 4.52
CA ILE A 67 -6.35 10.10 5.06
C ILE A 67 -5.12 10.82 5.59
N HIS A 68 -4.79 10.60 6.86
CA HIS A 68 -3.60 11.11 7.54
C HIS A 68 -2.91 9.97 8.31
N SER A 69 -1.66 10.17 8.76
CA SER A 69 -0.83 9.12 9.37
C SER A 69 -1.38 8.48 10.65
N LEU A 70 -2.48 9.01 11.22
CA LEU A 70 -3.10 8.50 12.45
C LEU A 70 -4.49 7.88 12.22
N ASN A 71 -5.02 7.90 10.99
CA ASN A 71 -6.31 7.27 10.65
C ASN A 71 -6.19 6.15 9.61
N LYS A 72 -4.98 5.60 9.46
CA LYS A 72 -4.72 4.38 8.69
C LYS A 72 -5.13 3.15 9.51
N ASN A 73 -6.43 2.92 9.64
CA ASN A 73 -7.00 1.84 10.45
C ASN A 73 -7.97 0.97 9.63
N GLU A 74 -8.82 0.17 10.30
CA GLU A 74 -9.78 -0.75 9.68
C GLU A 74 -10.66 -0.15 8.58
N HIS A 75 -10.94 1.16 8.61
CA HIS A 75 -11.70 1.84 7.58
C HIS A 75 -10.93 2.05 6.27
N ALA A 76 -9.64 1.71 6.21
CA ALA A 76 -8.81 1.77 5.01
C ALA A 76 -9.45 1.11 3.79
N LEU A 77 -9.97 -0.12 3.98
CA LEU A 77 -10.61 -0.87 2.91
C LEU A 77 -12.01 -0.34 2.59
N ASP A 78 -12.70 0.23 3.58
CA ASP A 78 -13.99 0.90 3.36
C ASP A 78 -13.81 2.22 2.57
N MET A 79 -12.69 2.89 2.81
CA MET A 79 -12.22 4.07 2.07
C MET A 79 -11.69 3.72 0.67
N ALA A 80 -11.29 2.47 0.46
CA ALA A 80 -10.90 1.90 -0.84
C ALA A 80 -12.10 1.44 -1.68
N THR A 81 -13.27 1.27 -1.06
CA THR A 81 -14.51 0.95 -1.79
C THR A 81 -14.91 2.17 -2.61
N PRO A 82 -15.26 2.00 -3.89
CA PRO A 82 -15.66 3.14 -4.69
C PRO A 82 -17.01 3.61 -4.13
N LEU A 83 -17.05 4.89 -3.73
CA LEU A 83 -18.28 5.60 -3.44
C LEU A 83 -19.08 5.72 -4.75
N HIS A 84 -19.78 4.68 -5.17
CA HIS A 84 -20.73 4.76 -6.28
C HIS A 84 -22.13 4.96 -5.73
N ASP A 85 -22.66 6.18 -5.83
CA ASP A 85 -23.95 6.47 -6.46
C ASP A 85 -24.30 7.95 -6.32
N GLN A 86 -24.17 8.75 -7.39
CA GLN A 86 -25.01 9.95 -7.63
C GLN A 86 -24.80 10.58 -9.02
N THR A 87 -23.80 10.22 -9.84
CA THR A 87 -23.68 10.76 -11.21
C THR A 87 -23.46 9.66 -12.23
N GLY A 88 -24.53 9.34 -12.96
CA GLY A 88 -24.52 8.39 -14.06
C GLY A 88 -23.51 8.79 -15.14
N GLY A 89 -22.51 7.93 -15.35
CA GLY A 89 -21.48 8.11 -16.35
C GLY A 89 -20.50 6.95 -16.40
N ILE A 90 -20.83 5.96 -17.21
CA ILE A 90 -19.96 5.07 -18.01
C ILE A 90 -18.80 4.34 -17.28
N ASP A 91 -19.03 3.04 -17.03
CA ASP A 91 -18.05 1.94 -17.06
C ASP A 91 -16.77 2.02 -16.20
N GLY A 92 -16.92 2.21 -14.88
CA GLY A 92 -15.84 1.97 -13.90
C GLY A 92 -16.10 0.70 -13.10
N ALA A 93 -15.26 -0.32 -13.26
CA ALA A 93 -15.38 -1.60 -12.56
C ALA A 93 -15.57 -1.42 -11.05
N VAL A 94 -16.61 -2.05 -10.49
CA VAL A 94 -16.78 -2.27 -9.06
C VAL A 94 -15.45 -2.77 -8.51
N ALA A 95 -14.78 -1.96 -7.68
CA ALA A 95 -13.46 -2.31 -7.16
C ALA A 95 -13.62 -3.50 -6.21
N ASP A 96 -13.40 -4.69 -6.74
CA ASP A 96 -13.64 -5.93 -6.03
C ASP A 96 -12.55 -6.10 -4.96
N ASN A 97 -12.79 -5.54 -3.77
CA ASN A 97 -11.92 -5.70 -2.60
C ASN A 97 -11.90 -7.16 -2.10
N ALA A 98 -12.68 -8.06 -2.70
CA ALA A 98 -12.67 -9.48 -2.39
C ALA A 98 -11.30 -10.12 -2.55
N SER A 99 -10.52 -9.76 -3.58
CA SER A 99 -9.21 -10.40 -3.83
C SER A 99 -8.20 -10.15 -2.71
N VAL A 100 -8.25 -8.98 -2.07
CA VAL A 100 -7.41 -8.65 -0.91
C VAL A 100 -8.00 -9.27 0.36
N LYS A 101 -9.33 -9.23 0.51
CA LYS A 101 -10.05 -9.79 1.68
C LYS A 101 -9.98 -11.33 1.79
N GLN A 102 -9.68 -12.03 0.69
CA GLN A 102 -9.53 -13.50 0.67
C GLN A 102 -8.12 -13.98 1.06
N ARG A 103 -7.12 -13.09 1.12
CA ARG A 103 -5.74 -13.48 1.45
C ARG A 103 -5.54 -13.47 2.96
N THR A 104 -5.14 -14.60 3.53
CA THR A 104 -4.92 -14.76 4.97
C THR A 104 -3.49 -14.44 5.41
N ASN A 105 -2.56 -14.23 4.48
CA ASN A 105 -1.16 -13.93 4.78
C ASN A 105 -0.81 -12.52 4.30
N VAL A 106 -0.30 -11.67 5.20
CA VAL A 106 -0.01 -10.27 4.93
C VAL A 106 1.47 -9.96 5.15
N LEU A 107 2.10 -9.35 4.15
CA LEU A 107 3.40 -8.69 4.30
C LEU A 107 3.14 -7.17 4.37
N LEU A 108 3.33 -6.59 5.55
CA LEU A 108 3.11 -5.17 5.81
C LEU A 108 4.43 -4.42 5.77
N LEU A 109 4.50 -3.37 4.95
CA LEU A 109 5.66 -2.48 4.84
C LEU A 109 5.24 -1.07 5.28
N GLY A 110 5.94 -0.47 6.23
CA GLY A 110 5.65 0.87 6.73
C GLY A 110 6.90 1.57 7.26
N ASP A 111 6.85 2.89 7.33
CA ASP A 111 7.93 3.73 7.87
C ASP A 111 7.54 4.36 9.21
N HIS A 112 6.25 4.38 9.54
CA HIS A 112 5.72 4.87 10.80
C HIS A 112 5.01 3.77 11.59
N THR A 113 5.05 3.83 12.93
CA THR A 113 4.31 2.84 13.76
C THR A 113 2.80 2.86 13.53
N GLY A 114 2.26 4.02 13.12
CA GLY A 114 0.85 4.17 12.72
C GLY A 114 0.48 3.35 11.48
N ASP A 115 1.45 2.90 10.68
CA ASP A 115 1.20 2.07 9.50
C ASP A 115 0.81 0.62 9.86
N LEU A 116 1.05 0.17 11.09
CA LEU A 116 0.62 -1.16 11.54
C LEU A 116 -0.91 -1.32 11.48
N GLY A 117 -1.64 -0.22 11.63
CA GLY A 117 -3.11 -0.20 11.52
C GLY A 117 -3.63 -0.43 10.10
N MET A 118 -2.76 -0.38 9.07
CA MET A 118 -3.15 -0.65 7.68
C MET A 118 -3.69 -2.08 7.49
N SER A 119 -3.32 -3.00 8.40
CA SER A 119 -3.80 -4.39 8.37
C SER A 119 -5.09 -4.63 9.16
N ASP A 120 -5.57 -3.67 9.97
CA ASP A 120 -6.69 -3.90 10.90
C ASP A 120 -8.02 -4.23 10.19
N GLY A 121 -8.20 -3.77 8.95
CA GLY A 121 -9.39 -4.03 8.13
C GLY A 121 -9.31 -5.32 7.31
N LEU A 122 -8.22 -6.08 7.41
CA LEU A 122 -8.00 -7.33 6.71
C LEU A 122 -8.27 -8.52 7.63
N ASN A 123 -9.00 -9.51 7.12
CA ASN A 123 -9.15 -10.78 7.81
C ASN A 123 -7.93 -11.67 7.50
N TYR A 124 -6.84 -11.50 8.26
CA TYR A 124 -5.59 -12.24 8.08
C TYR A 124 -5.31 -13.21 9.24
N GLU A 125 -4.66 -14.33 8.93
CA GLU A 125 -4.15 -15.32 9.89
C GLU A 125 -2.70 -15.03 10.27
N ASN A 126 -1.86 -14.70 9.28
CA ASN A 126 -0.44 -14.42 9.49
C ASN A 126 -0.09 -13.03 8.97
N ARG A 127 0.75 -12.31 9.74
CA ARG A 127 1.31 -11.02 9.33
C ARG A 127 2.80 -10.99 9.62
N ILE A 128 3.59 -10.58 8.63
CA ILE A 128 4.97 -10.16 8.81
C ILE A 128 5.02 -8.66 8.54
N SER A 129 5.54 -7.89 9.51
CA SER A 129 5.63 -6.45 9.47
C SER A 129 7.09 -5.99 9.37
N VAL A 130 7.37 -5.12 8.40
CA VAL A 130 8.69 -4.55 8.15
C VAL A 130 8.63 -3.04 8.30
N GLY A 131 9.39 -2.53 9.27
CA GLY A 131 9.49 -1.10 9.59
C GLY A 131 10.76 -0.48 9.03
N PHE A 132 10.64 0.62 8.29
CA PHE A 132 11.77 1.43 7.83
C PHE A 132 11.97 2.64 8.75
N LEU A 133 12.94 2.53 9.67
CA LEU A 133 13.27 3.58 10.63
C LEU A 133 14.45 4.43 10.12
N ASN A 134 14.12 5.56 9.52
CA ASN A 134 15.09 6.46 8.90
C ASN A 134 15.38 7.71 9.76
N ASP A 135 14.43 8.13 10.60
CA ASP A 135 14.52 9.36 11.39
C ASP A 135 14.49 9.08 12.90
N ASN A 136 15.20 9.91 13.67
CA ASN A 136 15.22 9.86 15.15
C ASN A 136 15.49 8.44 15.71
N ILE A 137 16.40 7.70 15.06
CA ILE A 137 16.63 6.27 15.28
C ILE A 137 16.82 5.94 16.77
N GLU A 138 17.69 6.66 17.46
CA GLU A 138 18.01 6.43 18.87
C GLU A 138 16.78 6.52 19.78
N LYS A 139 15.87 7.44 19.49
CA LYS A 139 14.64 7.66 20.27
C LYS A 139 13.56 6.61 19.95
N ASN A 140 13.52 6.16 18.70
CA ASN A 140 12.41 5.36 18.19
C ASN A 140 12.71 3.86 18.10
N LEU A 141 13.98 3.45 18.12
CA LEU A 141 14.41 2.07 17.88
C LEU A 141 13.69 1.07 18.78
N GLU A 142 13.58 1.37 20.07
CA GLU A 142 12.96 0.46 21.03
C GLU A 142 11.45 0.31 20.78
N ASN A 143 10.78 1.38 20.36
CA ASN A 143 9.37 1.33 19.98
C ASN A 143 9.18 0.53 18.69
N TYR A 144 10.04 0.74 17.69
CA TYR A 144 9.97 0.00 16.41
C TYR A 144 10.27 -1.48 16.59
N ARG A 145 11.26 -1.85 17.43
CA ARG A 145 11.58 -3.26 17.74
C ARG A 145 10.43 -4.01 18.41
N LYS A 146 9.60 -3.31 19.19
CA LYS A 146 8.40 -3.90 19.81
C LYS A 146 7.21 -3.99 18.86
N ALA A 147 7.19 -3.12 17.86
CA ALA A 147 6.03 -2.93 17.00
C ALA A 147 6.12 -3.69 15.66
N PHE A 148 7.32 -3.82 15.10
CA PHE A 148 7.59 -4.49 13.83
C PHE A 148 8.40 -5.77 14.02
N ASP A 149 8.15 -6.77 13.19
CA ASP A 149 8.89 -8.04 13.20
C ASP A 149 10.32 -7.86 12.67
N ILE A 150 10.49 -6.99 11.66
CA ILE A 150 11.77 -6.67 11.04
C ILE A 150 11.92 -5.14 10.99
N VAL A 151 13.07 -4.62 11.41
CA VAL A 151 13.37 -3.18 11.38
C VAL A 151 14.61 -2.91 10.51
N TYR A 152 14.42 -2.10 9.48
CA TYR A 152 15.48 -1.55 8.64
C TYR A 152 15.89 -0.18 9.18
N LEU A 153 17.19 0.05 9.36
CA LEU A 153 17.73 1.30 9.89
C LEU A 153 18.52 2.04 8.82
N ASN A 154 18.56 3.37 8.91
CA ASN A 154 19.43 4.25 8.10
C ASN A 154 19.21 4.10 6.58
N ASP A 155 17.96 4.14 6.13
CA ASP A 155 17.58 4.05 4.71
C ASP A 155 18.20 2.84 3.99
N ARG A 156 18.25 1.70 4.70
CA ARG A 156 18.81 0.47 4.16
C ARG A 156 18.02 0.01 2.93
N PRO A 157 18.71 -0.48 1.87
CA PRO A 157 18.06 -1.08 0.69
C PRO A 157 17.00 -2.14 1.03
N MET A 158 15.89 -2.17 0.29
CA MET A 158 14.79 -3.11 0.51
C MET A 158 15.04 -4.52 -0.06
N TRP A 159 16.27 -4.87 -0.43
CA TRP A 159 16.57 -6.18 -1.05
C TRP A 159 16.14 -7.36 -0.19
N GLY A 160 16.29 -7.31 1.13
CA GLY A 160 15.81 -8.39 1.99
C GLY A 160 14.28 -8.53 2.00
N VAL A 161 13.52 -7.48 1.67
CA VAL A 161 12.07 -7.56 1.45
C VAL A 161 11.76 -8.25 0.11
N VAL A 162 12.56 -7.97 -0.93
CA VAL A 162 12.47 -8.66 -2.23
C VAL A 162 12.72 -10.15 -2.05
N ASP A 163 13.79 -10.52 -1.33
CA ASP A 163 14.17 -11.90 -1.08
C ASP A 163 13.10 -12.64 -0.24
N LEU A 164 12.61 -11.99 0.81
CA LEU A 164 11.54 -12.53 1.65
C LEU A 164 10.26 -12.76 0.84
N ALA A 165 9.83 -11.78 0.03
CA ALA A 165 8.64 -11.94 -0.81
C ALA A 165 8.81 -13.07 -1.84
N ALA A 166 10.00 -13.20 -2.43
CA ALA A 166 10.31 -14.29 -3.35
C ALA A 166 10.25 -15.66 -2.67
N GLU A 167 10.78 -15.79 -1.45
CA GLU A 167 10.72 -17.05 -0.68
C GLU A 167 9.28 -17.39 -0.26
N LEU A 168 8.49 -16.40 0.17
CA LEU A 168 7.09 -16.61 0.53
C LEU A 168 6.25 -17.05 -0.67
N CYS A 169 6.55 -16.56 -1.87
CA CYS A 169 5.82 -16.89 -3.09
C CYS A 169 6.33 -18.16 -3.81
N SER A 170 7.50 -18.70 -3.45
CA SER A 170 8.07 -19.91 -4.07
C SER A 170 7.57 -21.20 -3.44
N LYS A 171 7.06 -21.16 -2.20
CA LYS A 171 6.61 -22.36 -1.47
C LYS A 171 5.19 -22.83 -1.80
N PHE A 172 4.53 -22.23 -2.81
CA PHE A 172 3.15 -22.55 -3.18
C PHE A 172 3.00 -23.35 -4.50
N ASP A 173 4.09 -23.85 -5.08
CA ASP A 173 4.04 -24.79 -6.21
C ASP A 173 3.85 -26.24 -5.71
N GLY A 174 2.84 -26.47 -4.86
CA GLY A 174 2.52 -27.77 -4.26
C GLY A 174 1.09 -28.22 -4.54
#